data_AF-A0A537LLS1-F1
#
_entry.id   AF-A0A537LLS1-F1
#
_cell.length_a   1.000
_cell.length_b   1.000
_cell.length_c   1.000
_cell.angle_alpha   90.00
_cell.angle_beta   90.00
_cell.angle_gamma   90.00
#
_symmetry.space_group_name_H-M   'P 1'
#
loop_
_entity.id
_entity.type
_entity.pdbx_description
1 polymer ?
#
loop_
_entity_poly.entity_id
_entity_poly.type
_entity_poly.pdbx_seq_one_letter_code
_entity_poly.pdbx_strand_id
1 'polypeptide(L)'
;MTDQRLRTIVCRCEDVTLGEIQRAIASGGRTFDEIKRVSRTGMGECQGRMCECVVTELLCRDAGVAPAAVVPRSVRPPKAETPEHESSDQWFRGDLGTSPDHPGAR
;
A
#
# COMPACT_ATOMS: atom_id res chain seq x y z
N MET A 1 -28.12 11.17 -13.73
CA MET A 1 -27.51 9.81 -13.78
C MET A 1 -25.99 9.80 -13.61
N THR A 2 -25.32 10.95 -13.36
CA THR A 2 -23.86 11.02 -13.15
C THR A 2 -23.43 10.53 -11.76
N ASP A 3 -24.33 10.65 -10.78
CA ASP A 3 -24.07 10.37 -9.37
C ASP A 3 -23.69 8.90 -9.07
N GLN A 4 -24.30 7.92 -9.74
CA GLN A 4 -23.97 6.50 -9.51
C GLN A 4 -22.55 6.15 -9.96
N ARG A 5 -22.03 6.73 -11.04
CA ARG A 5 -20.65 6.45 -11.50
C ARG A 5 -19.61 6.99 -10.55
N LEU A 6 -19.87 8.15 -9.93
CA LEU A 6 -18.93 8.76 -9.00
C LEU A 6 -18.70 7.91 -7.74
N ARG A 7 -19.68 7.05 -7.38
CA ARG A 7 -19.58 6.11 -6.26
C ARG A 7 -18.87 4.80 -6.61
N THR A 8 -18.52 4.56 -7.87
CA THR A 8 -17.81 3.35 -8.30
C THR A 8 -16.46 3.26 -7.59
N ILE A 9 -16.17 2.13 -6.95
CA ILE A 9 -14.89 1.89 -6.29
C ILE A 9 -13.78 1.63 -7.32
N VAL A 10 -12.72 2.44 -7.24
CA VAL A 10 -11.50 2.32 -8.04
C VAL A 10 -10.40 1.61 -7.25
N CYS A 11 -10.24 1.92 -5.95
CA CYS A 11 -9.31 1.22 -5.07
C CYS A 11 -10.07 0.48 -3.98
N ARG A 12 -10.18 -0.86 -4.11
CA ARG A 12 -10.85 -1.70 -3.11
C ARG A 12 -10.13 -1.75 -1.77
N CYS A 13 -8.79 -1.63 -1.76
CA CYS A 13 -8.00 -1.76 -0.54
C CYS A 13 -8.17 -0.56 0.39
N GLU A 14 -8.50 0.61 -0.15
CA GLU A 14 -8.61 1.88 0.59
C GLU A 14 -10.00 2.52 0.41
N ASP A 15 -10.96 1.76 -0.15
CA ASP A 15 -12.34 2.20 -0.45
C ASP A 15 -12.45 3.54 -1.21
N VAL A 16 -11.52 3.78 -2.14
CA VAL A 16 -11.47 5.02 -2.94
C VAL A 16 -12.37 4.92 -4.16
N THR A 17 -13.24 5.91 -4.32
CA THR A 17 -14.21 6.04 -5.42
C THR A 17 -13.67 6.78 -6.63
N LEU A 18 -14.34 6.62 -7.79
CA LEU A 18 -14.06 7.37 -9.01
C LEU A 18 -14.17 8.88 -8.76
N GLY A 19 -15.18 9.33 -8.03
CA GLY A 19 -15.37 10.74 -7.74
C GLY A 19 -14.22 11.34 -6.92
N GLU A 20 -13.61 10.56 -6.03
CA GLU A 20 -12.43 11.00 -5.27
C GLU A 20 -11.20 11.14 -6.17
N ILE A 21 -10.98 10.18 -7.08
CA ILE A 21 -9.89 10.27 -8.05
C ILE A 21 -10.08 11.48 -8.97
N GLN A 22 -11.28 11.70 -9.49
CA GLN A 22 -11.58 12.85 -10.35
C GLN A 22 -11.40 14.18 -9.61
N ARG A 23 -11.80 14.25 -8.34
CA ARG A 23 -11.53 15.43 -7.51
C ARG A 23 -10.03 15.66 -7.35
N ALA A 24 -9.24 14.62 -7.07
CA ALA A 24 -7.79 14.74 -6.95
C ALA A 24 -7.11 15.20 -8.26
N ILE A 25 -7.61 14.73 -9.41
CA ILE A 25 -7.14 15.19 -10.74
C ILE A 25 -7.52 16.66 -10.96
N ALA A 26 -8.75 17.04 -10.64
CA ALA A 26 -9.23 18.41 -10.75
C ALA A 26 -8.47 19.38 -9.83
N SER A 27 -8.02 18.92 -8.65
CA SER A 27 -7.15 19.66 -7.74
C SER A 27 -5.70 19.81 -8.23
N GLY A 28 -5.36 19.26 -9.40
CA GLY A 28 -4.05 19.45 -10.03
C GLY A 28 -3.16 18.22 -10.03
N GLY A 29 -3.62 17.05 -9.57
CA GLY A 29 -2.84 15.81 -9.67
C GLY A 29 -2.60 15.41 -11.13
N ARG A 30 -1.35 15.13 -11.49
CA ARG A 30 -0.93 14.73 -12.86
C ARG A 30 -0.20 13.39 -12.90
N THR A 31 0.19 12.86 -11.74
CA THR A 31 0.89 11.58 -11.61
C THR A 31 0.17 10.65 -10.63
N PHE A 32 0.37 9.34 -10.78
CA PHE A 32 -0.19 8.36 -9.85
C PHE A 32 0.25 8.61 -8.40
N ASP A 33 1.51 9.00 -8.19
CA ASP A 33 2.06 9.28 -6.86
C ASP A 33 1.41 10.51 -6.19
N GLU A 34 1.05 11.55 -6.95
CA GLU A 34 0.30 12.69 -6.43
C GLU A 34 -1.12 12.29 -6.04
N ILE A 35 -1.81 11.53 -6.90
CA ILE A 35 -3.14 11.02 -6.61
C ILE A 35 -3.10 10.09 -5.38
N LYS A 36 -2.09 9.24 -5.27
CA LYS A 36 -1.82 8.38 -4.11
C LYS A 36 -1.64 9.19 -2.84
N ARG A 37 -0.87 10.28 -2.85
CA ARG A 37 -0.66 11.12 -1.65
C ARG A 37 -1.96 11.74 -1.13
N VAL A 38 -2.86 12.12 -2.03
CA VAL A 38 -4.13 12.78 -1.66
C VAL A 38 -5.22 11.78 -1.31
N SER A 39 -5.39 10.74 -2.13
CA SER A 39 -6.51 9.78 -2.03
C SER A 39 -6.17 8.48 -1.31
N ARG A 40 -4.90 8.25 -0.96
CA ARG A 40 -4.36 6.98 -0.46
C ARG A 40 -4.44 5.80 -1.43
N THR A 41 -4.89 6.00 -2.68
CA THR A 41 -4.96 4.92 -3.67
C THR A 41 -3.62 4.17 -3.80
N GLY A 42 -3.68 2.84 -3.77
CA GLY A 42 -2.49 1.99 -3.85
C GLY A 42 -1.61 1.96 -2.60
N MET A 43 -2.08 2.44 -1.43
CA MET A 43 -1.40 2.28 -0.14
C MET A 43 -1.77 1.01 0.63
N GLY A 44 -2.89 0.34 0.29
CA GLY A 44 -3.31 -0.88 0.98
C GLY A 44 -2.48 -2.12 0.59
N GLU A 45 -2.85 -3.29 1.11
CA GLU A 45 -2.12 -4.56 0.93
C GLU A 45 -1.82 -4.94 -0.52
N CYS A 46 -2.70 -4.54 -1.44
CA CYS A 46 -2.50 -4.75 -2.87
C CYS A 46 -1.36 -3.89 -3.48
N GLN A 47 -0.83 -2.91 -2.74
CA GLN A 47 0.27 -2.01 -3.13
C GLN A 47 0.07 -1.35 -4.51
N GLY A 48 -1.19 -1.06 -4.86
CA GLY A 48 -1.56 -0.43 -6.13
C GLY A 48 -1.70 -1.36 -7.33
N ARG A 49 -1.39 -2.67 -7.20
CA ARG A 49 -1.41 -3.65 -8.32
C ARG A 49 -2.76 -3.70 -9.07
N MET A 50 -3.86 -3.43 -8.37
CA MET A 50 -5.21 -3.52 -8.94
C MET A 50 -5.71 -2.20 -9.54
N CYS A 51 -5.35 -1.07 -8.94
CA CYS A 51 -5.94 0.23 -9.26
C CYS A 51 -5.01 1.13 -10.07
N GLU A 52 -3.71 0.82 -10.19
CA GLU A 52 -2.73 1.64 -10.90
C GLU A 52 -3.11 1.90 -12.36
N CYS A 53 -3.39 0.86 -13.13
CA CYS A 53 -3.75 1.01 -14.56
C CYS A 53 -5.01 1.87 -14.73
N VAL A 54 -6.01 1.67 -13.87
CA VAL A 54 -7.29 2.41 -13.92
C VAL A 54 -7.07 3.90 -13.61
N VAL A 55 -6.30 4.22 -12.56
CA VAL A 55 -6.00 5.61 -12.19
C VAL A 55 -5.15 6.29 -13.27
N THR A 56 -4.20 5.58 -13.86
CA THR A 56 -3.40 6.07 -14.99
C THR A 56 -4.25 6.38 -16.22
N GLU A 57 -5.21 5.52 -16.55
CA GLU A 57 -6.15 5.77 -17.65
C GLU A 57 -7.02 7.00 -17.37
N LEU A 58 -7.51 7.16 -16.14
CA LEU A 58 -8.25 8.34 -15.72
C LEU A 58 -7.42 9.63 -15.80
N LEU A 59 -6.14 9.58 -15.44
CA LEU A 59 -5.21 10.70 -15.60
C LEU A 59 -5.03 11.08 -17.08
N CYS A 60 -4.88 10.09 -17.96
CA CYS A 60 -4.76 10.35 -19.41
C CYS A 60 -6.04 10.97 -19.97
N ARG A 61 -7.20 10.43 -19.57
CA ARG A 61 -8.51 10.86 -20.05
C ARG A 61 -8.91 12.24 -19.53
N ASP A 62 -8.79 12.48 -18.24
CA ASP A 62 -9.38 13.65 -17.57
C ASP A 62 -8.39 14.82 -17.46
N ALA A 63 -7.08 14.56 -17.39
CA ALA A 63 -6.04 15.60 -17.38
C ALA A 63 -5.28 15.75 -18.70
N GLY A 64 -5.57 14.94 -19.72
CA GLY A 64 -4.90 15.00 -21.02
C GLY A 64 -3.41 14.63 -20.96
N VAL A 65 -2.99 13.90 -19.92
CA VAL A 65 -1.61 13.45 -19.78
C VAL A 65 -1.34 12.38 -20.84
N ALA A 66 -0.27 12.53 -21.62
CA ALA A 66 0.11 11.50 -22.59
C ALA A 66 0.43 10.19 -21.83
N PRO A 67 -0.02 9.01 -22.31
CA PRO A 67 0.26 7.74 -21.64
C PRO A 67 1.75 7.49 -21.36
N ALA A 68 2.61 7.93 -22.29
CA ALA A 68 4.06 7.83 -22.16
C ALA A 68 4.65 8.77 -21.09
N ALA A 69 3.92 9.81 -20.68
CA ALA A 69 4.35 10.76 -19.65
C ALA A 69 3.91 10.34 -18.23
N VAL A 70 3.05 9.32 -18.10
CA VAL A 70 2.65 8.83 -16.78
C VAL A 70 3.79 8.00 -16.20
N VAL A 71 4.45 8.55 -15.19
CA VAL A 71 5.52 7.86 -14.47
C VAL A 71 4.95 6.65 -13.72
N PRO A 72 5.47 5.43 -13.95
CA PRO A 72 5.04 4.23 -13.21
C PRO A 72 5.25 4.39 -11.71
N ARG A 73 4.45 3.68 -10.88
CA ARG A 73 4.62 3.77 -9.44
C ARG A 73 6.01 3.31 -9.02
N SER A 74 6.53 3.96 -7.98
CA SER A 74 7.75 3.48 -7.32
C SER A 74 7.46 2.19 -6.55
N VAL A 75 7.92 1.06 -7.07
CA VAL A 75 7.85 -0.22 -6.36
C VAL A 75 9.07 -0.33 -5.45
N ARG A 76 8.82 -0.39 -4.14
CA ARG A 76 9.87 -0.68 -3.16
C ARG A 76 9.68 -2.12 -2.66
N PRO A 77 10.76 -2.91 -2.55
CA PRO A 77 10.68 -4.19 -1.87
C PRO A 77 10.17 -3.96 -0.44
N PRO A 78 9.44 -4.93 0.13
CA PRO A 78 9.14 -4.88 1.55
C PRO A 78 10.45 -4.72 2.32
N LYS A 79 10.43 -3.84 3.33
CA LYS A 79 11.54 -3.84 4.28
C LYS A 79 11.60 -5.25 4.85
N ALA A 80 12.78 -5.87 4.80
CA ALA A 80 12.97 -7.16 5.45
C ALA A 80 12.38 -7.05 6.86
N GLU A 81 11.52 -8.00 7.19
CA GLU A 81 10.93 -8.10 8.52
C GLU A 81 12.11 -8.16 9.49
N THR A 82 12.22 -7.20 10.41
CA THR A 82 13.08 -7.42 11.56
C THR A 82 12.54 -8.67 12.24
N PRO A 83 13.34 -9.73 12.41
CA PRO A 83 12.83 -10.98 12.97
C PRO A 83 12.37 -10.72 14.41
N GLU A 84 11.06 -10.63 14.61
CA GLU A 84 10.43 -10.45 15.93
C GLU A 84 10.55 -11.75 16.75
N HIS A 85 10.69 -12.89 16.05
CA HIS A 85 10.61 -14.23 16.62
C HIS A 85 11.98 -14.84 16.98
N GLU A 86 13.10 -14.31 16.49
CA GLU A 86 14.41 -14.89 16.81
C GLU A 86 14.78 -14.76 18.31
N SER A 87 14.08 -13.89 19.05
CA SER A 87 14.24 -13.72 20.49
C SER A 87 13.38 -14.67 21.35
N SER A 88 12.29 -15.23 20.84
CA SER A 88 11.37 -16.04 21.66
C SER A 88 11.67 -17.54 21.59
N ASP A 89 12.09 -18.03 20.42
CA ASP A 89 12.47 -19.44 20.22
C ASP A 89 13.80 -19.81 20.90
N GLN A 90 14.64 -18.82 21.18
CA GLN A 90 15.90 -19.02 21.91
C GLN A 90 15.67 -19.31 23.41
N TRP A 91 14.46 -19.10 23.93
CA TRP A 91 14.07 -19.52 25.29
C TRP A 91 13.66 -21.00 25.37
N PHE A 92 13.24 -21.61 24.24
CA PHE A 92 12.75 -22.99 24.22
C PHE A 92 13.74 -24.01 23.64
N ARG A 93 14.76 -23.57 22.88
CA ARG A 93 15.87 -24.44 22.49
C ARG A 93 16.81 -24.62 23.67
N GLY A 94 16.41 -25.52 24.56
CA GLY A 94 17.26 -26.04 25.62
C GLY A 94 18.48 -26.73 25.04
N ASP A 95 19.56 -25.98 24.86
CA ASP A 95 20.92 -26.51 24.79
C ASP A 95 21.81 -25.77 25.81
N LEU A 96 21.87 -26.37 26.99
CA LEU A 96 23.07 -26.55 27.83
C LEU A 96 23.87 -25.30 28.20
N GLY A 97 23.36 -24.57 29.18
CA GLY A 97 24.18 -23.75 30.08
C GLY A 97 23.76 -23.99 31.52
N THR A 98 24.47 -24.86 32.23
CA THR A 98 24.42 -24.99 33.70
C THR A 98 24.65 -23.62 34.34
N SER A 99 23.57 -22.88 34.60
CA SER A 99 23.59 -21.73 35.49
C SER A 99 23.25 -22.25 36.90
N PRO A 100 24.14 -22.08 37.90
CA PRO A 100 23.99 -22.69 39.22
C PRO A 100 22.89 -22.06 40.09
N ASP A 101 22.22 -21.01 39.62
CA ASP A 101 21.37 -20.14 40.46
C ASP A 101 19.85 -20.26 40.21
N HIS A 102 19.34 -21.42 39.78
CA HIS A 102 17.89 -21.62 39.66
C HIS A 102 17.30 -22.41 40.85
N PRO A 103 16.54 -21.76 41.75
CA PRO A 103 15.85 -22.44 42.85
C PRO A 103 14.56 -23.07 42.33
N GLY A 104 14.61 -24.33 41.86
CA GLY A 104 13.37 -24.93 41.34
C GLY A 104 13.39 -26.36 40.79
N ALA A 105 14.43 -27.15 40.99
CA ALA A 105 14.41 -28.56 40.57
C ALA A 105 13.89 -29.45 41.72
N ARG A 106 12.59 -29.78 41.68
CA ARG A 106 12.05 -31.01 42.29
C ARG A 106 11.96 -32.08 41.22
#